data_AF-W0ZEN9-F1
#
_entry.id   AF-W0ZEN9-F1
#
_cell.length_a   1.000
_cell.length_b   1.000
_cell.length_c   1.000
_cell.angle_alpha   90.00
_cell.angle_beta   90.00
_cell.angle_gamma   90.00
#
_symmetry.space_group_name_H-M   'P 1'
#
loop_
_entity.id
_entity.type
_entity.pdbx_description
1 polymer ?
#
loop_
_entity_poly.entity_id
_entity_poly.type
_entity_poly.pdbx_seq_one_letter_code
_entity_poly.pdbx_strand_id
1 'polypeptide(L)'
;MTPPGLVTPSVNFAPSNLRPWRALRASILAVGATVLALGATPGDPTVPLWGHWSVGMLAAFAAATTSGILAYRAYTRRTELSVANGHDDRHWSHRIDAVSTGFAQALISGLLVALTFIILNGLTGGAHVTALQATVAAGISIAIVSLIATLAASRNETIHAVGMLMSLTVLGSLTSILTTPDPNWWQLHFSQLGTFHVFSGYMFNGTLIATGTLIVAFSFRVRRVLINARRQGRLRSVRAPRIFAILVACVGANMAMVGFIPVNQQQFLHDRAATGMTLSFAALLILTPWLLRGLPPRIARATGAIAVVLVIGATVFIFGIINLAAFEIVAFGLMFSWIGVFATCVETRHAPRAAATQAESAPESARTSAPAPRRDVASGRPRRPVVVSRRARRGAPDGSAARALPPDTRRATMSSLRPSRVSSVRRPARGGPSRGGPTPTMRVRPVARRAVL
;
A
#
# COMPACT_ATOMS: atom_id res chain seq x y z
N MET A 1 -44.24 7.05 27.51
CA MET A 1 -43.49 6.54 26.34
C MET A 1 -42.34 7.50 26.06
N THR A 2 -41.13 6.99 25.93
CA THR A 2 -39.93 7.74 25.53
C THR A 2 -38.98 6.74 24.85
N PRO A 3 -38.51 6.98 23.61
CA PRO A 3 -37.74 5.99 22.87
C PRO A 3 -36.27 5.92 23.35
N PRO A 4 -35.65 4.73 23.42
CA PRO A 4 -34.29 4.58 23.92
C PRO A 4 -33.22 5.00 22.91
N GLY A 5 -32.41 5.99 23.32
CA GLY A 5 -31.03 6.26 22.92
C GLY A 5 -30.53 5.83 21.53
N LEU A 6 -30.53 6.77 20.58
CA LEU A 6 -29.61 6.74 19.45
C LEU A 6 -28.17 6.89 19.95
N VAL A 7 -27.45 5.77 20.12
CA VAL A 7 -26.01 5.77 20.41
C VAL A 7 -25.27 6.17 19.13
N THR A 8 -25.12 7.48 18.93
CA THR A 8 -24.17 8.00 17.94
C THR A 8 -22.75 7.64 18.38
N PRO A 9 -21.92 7.03 17.51
CA PRO A 9 -20.53 6.77 17.84
C PRO A 9 -19.78 8.11 17.86
N SER A 10 -19.66 8.71 19.03
CA SER A 10 -18.91 9.93 19.24
C SER A 10 -17.42 9.67 18.97
N VAL A 11 -16.97 10.06 17.77
CA VAL A 11 -15.56 10.01 17.38
C VAL A 11 -14.83 11.11 18.16
N ASN A 12 -14.52 10.81 19.42
CA ASN A 12 -13.81 11.70 20.32
C ASN A 12 -12.39 11.95 19.79
N PHE A 13 -12.23 13.04 19.04
CA PHE A 13 -10.95 13.60 18.64
C PHE A 13 -10.22 14.23 19.85
N ALA A 14 -9.82 13.38 20.80
CA ALA A 14 -9.09 13.78 21.99
C ALA A 14 -7.82 14.59 21.59
N PRO A 15 -7.66 15.86 22.05
CA PRO A 15 -6.61 16.75 21.55
C PRO A 15 -5.16 16.32 21.82
N SER A 16 -4.93 15.26 22.60
CA SER A 16 -3.60 14.79 23.03
C SER A 16 -2.63 14.40 21.90
N ASN A 17 -3.11 14.30 20.66
CA ASN A 17 -2.32 13.93 19.48
C ASN A 17 -2.00 15.13 18.57
N LEU A 18 -1.43 16.21 19.11
CA LEU A 18 -0.97 17.37 18.32
C LEU A 18 0.24 17.08 17.39
N ARG A 19 0.96 15.97 17.60
CA ARG A 19 2.22 15.66 16.88
C ARG A 19 2.12 15.51 15.34
N PRO A 20 1.01 15.07 14.71
CA PRO A 20 0.86 15.10 13.25
C PRO A 20 0.56 16.52 12.76
N TRP A 21 -0.35 17.24 13.42
CA TRP A 21 -0.72 18.62 13.10
C TRP A 21 0.45 19.60 13.18
N ARG A 22 1.44 19.34 14.05
CA ARG A 22 2.72 20.08 14.06
C ARG A 22 3.50 19.96 12.76
N ALA A 23 3.52 18.79 12.10
CA ALA A 23 4.23 18.61 10.83
C ALA A 23 3.54 19.36 9.68
N LEU A 24 2.20 19.34 9.64
CA LEU A 24 1.43 20.11 8.67
C LEU A 24 1.63 21.63 8.87
N ARG A 25 1.51 22.12 10.11
CA ARG A 25 1.76 23.53 10.44
C ARG A 25 3.18 23.95 10.09
N ALA A 26 4.19 23.14 10.43
CA ALA A 26 5.58 23.43 10.12
C ALA A 26 5.83 23.53 8.61
N SER A 27 5.22 22.66 7.80
CA SER A 27 5.41 22.67 6.33
C SER A 27 4.69 23.84 5.66
N ILE A 28 3.50 24.21 6.12
CA ILE A 28 2.79 25.42 5.65
C ILE A 28 3.59 26.68 6.02
N LEU A 29 4.09 26.77 7.26
CA LEU A 29 4.89 27.90 7.72
C LEU A 29 6.25 27.98 7.01
N ALA A 30 6.90 26.84 6.73
CA ALA A 30 8.16 26.81 5.98
C ALA A 30 7.97 27.30 4.54
N VAL A 31 6.97 26.79 3.81
CA VAL A 31 6.67 27.27 2.45
C VAL A 31 6.30 28.75 2.47
N GLY A 32 5.45 29.19 3.40
CA GLY A 32 5.09 30.61 3.53
C GLY A 32 6.30 31.50 3.81
N ALA A 33 7.19 31.09 4.72
CA ALA A 33 8.43 31.84 5.00
C ALA A 33 9.37 31.89 3.78
N THR A 34 9.53 30.78 3.04
CA THR A 34 10.36 30.76 1.82
C THR A 34 9.76 31.62 0.71
N VAL A 35 8.45 31.56 0.47
CA VAL A 35 7.78 32.33 -0.59
C VAL A 35 7.74 33.82 -0.25
N LEU A 36 7.50 34.19 1.01
CA LEU A 36 7.57 35.58 1.45
C LEU A 36 9.01 36.13 1.40
N ALA A 37 10.03 35.32 1.72
CA ALA A 37 11.43 35.73 1.59
C ALA A 37 11.85 35.91 0.11
N LEU A 38 11.40 35.04 -0.79
CA LEU A 38 11.63 35.17 -2.23
C LEU A 38 10.89 36.35 -2.85
N GLY A 39 9.68 36.64 -2.37
CA GLY A 39 8.85 37.77 -2.82
C GLY A 39 9.14 39.12 -2.15
N ALA A 40 10.11 39.19 -1.23
CA ALA A 40 10.48 40.43 -0.52
C ALA A 40 11.48 41.31 -1.28
N THR A 41 11.76 41.01 -2.55
CA THR A 41 12.62 41.83 -3.42
C THR A 41 11.99 43.18 -3.72
N PRO A 42 12.66 44.33 -3.47
CA PRO A 42 12.12 45.65 -3.78
C PRO A 42 11.93 45.83 -5.29
N GLY A 43 10.72 46.20 -5.71
CA GLY A 43 10.35 46.41 -7.11
C GLY A 43 8.89 46.02 -7.35
N ASP A 44 8.63 44.71 -7.41
CA ASP A 44 7.28 44.15 -7.52
C ASP A 44 7.25 42.74 -6.86
N PRO A 45 6.44 42.50 -5.81
CA PRO A 45 6.49 41.27 -5.01
C PRO A 45 5.72 40.10 -5.66
N THR A 46 5.90 39.90 -6.96
CA THR A 46 5.24 38.86 -7.75
C THR A 46 6.15 37.65 -7.98
N VAL A 47 5.57 36.46 -8.00
CA VAL A 47 6.30 35.19 -8.05
C VAL A 47 5.70 34.24 -9.10
N PRO A 48 6.52 33.41 -9.77
CA PRO A 48 6.04 32.46 -10.77
C PRO A 48 5.30 31.29 -10.11
N LEU A 49 4.17 30.89 -10.73
CA LEU A 49 3.36 29.76 -10.30
C LEU A 49 4.10 28.43 -10.52
N TRP A 50 4.65 28.22 -11.71
CA TRP A 50 5.43 27.03 -12.06
C TRP A 50 6.78 27.40 -12.69
N GLY A 51 7.74 26.46 -12.64
CA GLY A 51 9.11 26.67 -13.11
C GLY A 51 10.17 26.42 -12.02
N HIS A 52 11.42 26.71 -12.35
CA HIS A 52 12.58 26.50 -11.46
C HIS A 52 12.49 27.42 -10.23
N TRP A 53 12.58 26.86 -9.02
CA TRP A 53 12.35 27.54 -7.73
C TRP A 53 10.96 28.21 -7.56
N SER A 54 9.97 27.86 -8.39
CA SER A 54 8.60 28.39 -8.30
C SER A 54 7.86 27.98 -7.03
N VAL A 55 6.80 28.74 -6.70
CA VAL A 55 5.94 28.45 -5.55
C VAL A 55 5.28 27.08 -5.66
N GLY A 56 4.82 26.69 -6.86
CA GLY A 56 4.24 25.38 -7.11
C GLY A 56 5.23 24.23 -6.91
N MET A 57 6.50 24.42 -7.25
CA MET A 57 7.56 23.42 -7.04
C MET A 57 7.86 23.22 -5.55
N LEU A 58 8.00 24.33 -4.80
CA LEU A 58 8.17 24.29 -3.33
C LEU A 58 6.94 23.66 -2.65
N ALA A 59 5.74 24.04 -3.08
CA ALA A 59 4.49 23.48 -2.58
C ALA A 59 4.37 21.97 -2.85
N ALA A 60 4.81 21.49 -4.01
CA ALA A 60 4.81 20.07 -4.36
C ALA A 60 5.76 19.25 -3.47
N PHE A 61 6.99 19.71 -3.23
CA PHE A 61 7.92 19.03 -2.32
C PHE A 61 7.43 19.03 -0.86
N ALA A 62 6.88 20.15 -0.39
CA ALA A 62 6.28 20.24 0.93
C ALA A 62 5.04 19.33 1.07
N ALA A 63 4.16 19.32 0.07
CA ALA A 63 3.00 18.45 0.01
C ALA A 63 3.39 16.96 0.04
N ALA A 64 4.39 16.57 -0.76
CA ALA A 64 4.91 15.20 -0.76
C ALA A 64 5.46 14.79 0.61
N THR A 65 6.35 15.62 1.18
CA THR A 65 6.99 15.34 2.48
C THR A 65 5.97 15.25 3.61
N THR A 66 5.04 16.21 3.67
CA THR A 66 4.00 16.27 4.70
C THR A 66 3.05 15.07 4.60
N SER A 67 2.53 14.83 3.38
CA SER A 67 1.55 13.77 3.12
C SER A 67 2.15 12.39 3.37
N GLY A 68 3.41 12.15 2.97
CA GLY A 68 4.10 10.89 3.21
C GLY A 68 4.33 10.60 4.70
N ILE A 69 4.79 11.60 5.46
CA ILE A 69 4.99 11.47 6.92
C ILE A 69 3.66 11.22 7.64
N LEU A 70 2.59 11.94 7.25
CA LEU A 70 1.28 11.77 7.86
C LEU A 70 0.64 10.42 7.48
N ALA A 71 0.71 10.03 6.22
CA ALA A 71 0.21 8.74 5.73
C ALA A 71 0.91 7.56 6.39
N TYR A 72 2.24 7.58 6.48
CA TYR A 72 3.01 6.57 7.21
C TYR A 72 2.55 6.45 8.66
N ARG A 73 2.45 7.56 9.38
CA ARG A 73 2.05 7.58 10.80
C ARG A 73 0.58 7.21 11.04
N ALA A 74 -0.32 7.53 10.10
CA ALA A 74 -1.70 7.08 10.14
C ALA A 74 -1.79 5.56 9.98
N TYR A 75 -1.00 5.00 9.05
CA TYR A 75 -0.94 3.56 8.80
C TYR A 75 -0.34 2.79 9.99
N THR A 76 0.81 3.22 10.53
CA THR A 76 1.42 2.51 11.68
C THR A 76 0.50 2.57 12.90
N ARG A 77 -0.06 3.74 13.25
CA ARG A 77 -0.97 3.88 14.40
C ARG A 77 -2.21 3.01 14.27
N ARG A 78 -2.82 2.90 13.07
CA ARG A 78 -3.92 1.96 12.85
C ARG A 78 -3.47 0.51 13.04
N THR A 79 -2.28 0.16 12.56
CA THR A 79 -1.75 -1.20 12.65
C THR A 79 -1.45 -1.57 14.11
N GLU A 80 -0.80 -0.69 14.86
CA GLU A 80 -0.54 -0.82 16.30
C GLU A 80 -1.84 -1.10 17.08
N LEU A 81 -2.89 -0.31 16.83
CA LEU A 81 -4.23 -0.52 17.41
C LEU A 81 -4.88 -1.85 16.97
N SER A 82 -4.62 -2.31 15.74
CA SER A 82 -5.16 -3.58 15.24
C SER A 82 -4.49 -4.78 15.91
N VAL A 83 -3.16 -4.74 16.08
CA VAL A 83 -2.35 -5.76 16.77
C VAL A 83 -2.66 -5.79 18.27
N ALA A 84 -2.82 -4.63 18.91
CA ALA A 84 -3.27 -4.55 20.31
C ALA A 84 -4.65 -5.19 20.52
N ASN A 85 -5.54 -5.10 19.53
CA ASN A 85 -6.82 -5.80 19.48
C ASN A 85 -6.70 -7.26 19.00
N GLY A 86 -5.61 -7.95 19.37
CA GLY A 86 -5.45 -9.41 19.21
C GLY A 86 -5.26 -9.94 17.78
N HIS A 87 -5.02 -9.09 16.79
CA HIS A 87 -4.77 -9.54 15.42
C HIS A 87 -3.29 -9.92 15.22
N ASP A 88 -2.97 -11.20 15.42
CA ASP A 88 -1.64 -11.78 15.14
C ASP A 88 -1.32 -11.77 13.63
N ASP A 89 -0.51 -10.81 13.20
CA ASP A 89 -0.01 -10.72 11.83
C ASP A 89 1.44 -10.17 11.77
N ARG A 90 2.13 -10.49 10.68
CA ARG A 90 3.60 -10.63 10.71
C ARG A 90 4.31 -9.28 10.59
N HIS A 91 4.75 -8.73 11.73
CA HIS A 91 5.41 -7.44 11.95
C HIS A 91 6.20 -6.83 10.75
N TRP A 92 7.13 -7.54 10.12
CA TRP A 92 7.91 -7.02 8.97
C TRP A 92 7.03 -6.63 7.78
N SER A 93 5.97 -7.37 7.52
CA SER A 93 5.09 -7.13 6.37
C SER A 93 4.27 -5.84 6.50
N HIS A 94 3.92 -5.43 7.73
CA HIS A 94 3.30 -4.13 7.99
C HIS A 94 4.27 -2.97 7.79
N ARG A 95 5.57 -3.17 8.02
CA ARG A 95 6.59 -2.13 7.76
C ARG A 95 6.69 -1.83 6.26
N ILE A 96 6.67 -2.87 5.42
CA ILE A 96 6.60 -2.69 3.95
C ILE A 96 5.34 -1.92 3.57
N ASP A 97 4.17 -2.36 4.01
CA ASP A 97 2.90 -1.71 3.69
C ASP A 97 2.84 -0.25 4.17
N ALA A 98 3.38 0.06 5.36
CA ALA A 98 3.46 1.41 5.92
C ALA A 98 4.37 2.32 5.07
N VAL A 99 5.59 1.86 4.76
CA VAL A 99 6.55 2.60 3.93
C VAL A 99 5.99 2.79 2.52
N SER A 100 5.38 1.75 1.93
CA SER A 100 4.77 1.82 0.61
C SER A 100 3.59 2.79 0.57
N THR A 101 2.74 2.80 1.59
CA THR A 101 1.60 3.74 1.71
C THR A 101 2.10 5.17 1.89
N GLY A 102 3.12 5.40 2.74
CA GLY A 102 3.75 6.71 2.92
C GLY A 102 4.40 7.23 1.63
N PHE A 103 5.19 6.38 0.95
CA PHE A 103 5.87 6.75 -0.29
C PHE A 103 4.89 7.01 -1.44
N ALA A 104 3.88 6.15 -1.62
CA ALA A 104 2.83 6.37 -2.60
C ALA A 104 2.08 7.69 -2.35
N GLN A 105 1.67 7.97 -1.11
CA GLN A 105 0.99 9.22 -0.77
C GLN A 105 1.87 10.46 -0.88
N ALA A 106 3.18 10.34 -0.65
CA ALA A 106 4.13 11.41 -0.93
C ALA A 106 4.14 11.76 -2.42
N LEU A 107 4.35 10.77 -3.29
CA LEU A 107 4.40 10.99 -4.74
C LEU A 107 3.06 11.49 -5.30
N ILE A 108 1.93 10.86 -4.92
CA ILE A 108 0.59 11.28 -5.34
C ILE A 108 0.29 12.73 -4.93
N SER A 109 0.63 13.12 -3.70
CA SER A 109 0.34 14.47 -3.20
C SER A 109 1.26 15.52 -3.82
N GLY A 110 2.54 15.19 -4.03
CA GLY A 110 3.46 16.06 -4.77
C GLY A 110 3.03 16.25 -6.22
N LEU A 111 2.65 15.16 -6.91
CA LEU A 111 2.11 15.19 -8.27
C LEU A 111 0.83 16.01 -8.37
N LEU A 112 -0.15 15.83 -7.46
CA LEU A 112 -1.39 16.61 -7.46
C LEU A 112 -1.14 18.11 -7.35
N VAL A 113 -0.25 18.53 -6.44
CA VAL A 113 0.08 19.96 -6.27
C VAL A 113 0.89 20.48 -7.45
N ALA A 114 1.90 19.75 -7.93
CA ALA A 114 2.66 20.11 -9.12
C ALA A 114 1.74 20.29 -10.34
N LEU A 115 0.87 19.31 -10.62
CA LEU A 115 -0.07 19.32 -11.73
C LEU A 115 -1.07 20.49 -11.63
N THR A 116 -1.54 20.81 -10.41
CA THR A 116 -2.40 21.96 -10.16
C THR A 116 -1.69 23.27 -10.52
N PHE A 117 -0.46 23.47 -10.08
CA PHE A 117 0.31 24.69 -10.40
C PHE A 117 0.77 24.75 -11.86
N ILE A 118 1.07 23.62 -12.51
CA ILE A 118 1.32 23.54 -13.97
C ILE A 118 0.09 24.02 -14.74
N ILE A 119 -1.10 23.49 -14.43
CA ILE A 119 -2.35 23.84 -15.10
C ILE A 119 -2.70 25.31 -14.86
N LEU A 120 -2.59 25.81 -13.62
CA LEU A 120 -2.83 27.22 -13.32
C LEU A 120 -1.87 28.14 -14.09
N ASN A 121 -0.57 27.82 -14.13
CA ASN A 121 0.42 28.60 -14.88
C ASN A 121 0.14 28.60 -16.40
N GLY A 122 -0.37 27.49 -16.95
CA GLY A 122 -0.81 27.42 -18.35
C GLY A 122 -2.05 28.28 -18.61
N LEU A 123 -3.08 28.16 -17.75
CA LEU A 123 -4.34 28.91 -17.87
C LEU A 123 -4.17 30.43 -17.70
N THR A 124 -3.18 30.88 -16.92
CA THR A 124 -2.86 32.31 -16.78
C THR A 124 -1.85 32.82 -17.82
N GLY A 125 -1.42 32.00 -18.78
CA GLY A 125 -0.40 32.38 -19.77
C GLY A 125 0.97 32.73 -19.15
N GLY A 126 1.27 32.20 -17.95
CA GLY A 126 2.47 32.55 -17.19
C GLY A 126 2.38 33.86 -16.39
N ALA A 127 1.18 34.45 -16.22
CA ALA A 127 1.00 35.63 -15.39
C ALA A 127 1.50 35.39 -13.95
N HIS A 128 2.25 36.35 -13.43
CA HIS A 128 2.81 36.31 -12.08
C HIS A 128 1.74 36.73 -11.06
N VAL A 129 1.84 36.21 -9.83
CA VAL A 129 0.88 36.49 -8.74
C VAL A 129 1.63 37.00 -7.52
N THR A 130 0.99 37.78 -6.66
CA THR A 130 1.64 38.28 -5.43
C THR A 130 2.09 37.12 -4.54
N ALA A 131 3.23 37.29 -3.86
CA ALA A 131 3.78 36.29 -2.95
C ALA A 131 2.77 35.84 -1.86
N LEU A 132 1.86 36.73 -1.44
CA LEU A 132 0.77 36.41 -0.52
C LEU A 132 -0.26 35.45 -1.14
N GLN A 133 -0.78 35.76 -2.34
CA GLN A 133 -1.74 34.90 -3.03
C GLN A 133 -1.14 33.51 -3.31
N ALA A 134 0.10 33.47 -3.80
CA ALA A 134 0.80 32.21 -4.08
C ALA A 134 1.06 31.40 -2.80
N THR A 135 1.43 32.06 -1.69
CA THR A 135 1.58 31.42 -0.36
C THR A 135 0.27 30.81 0.13
N VAL A 136 -0.85 31.53 0.01
CA VAL A 136 -2.16 31.04 0.44
C VAL A 136 -2.61 29.85 -0.40
N ALA A 137 -2.47 29.92 -1.73
CA ALA A 137 -2.77 28.81 -2.64
C ALA A 137 -1.92 27.56 -2.32
N ALA A 138 -0.61 27.73 -2.07
CA ALA A 138 0.28 26.65 -1.67
C ALA A 138 -0.12 26.02 -0.33
N GLY A 139 -0.37 26.85 0.70
CA GLY A 139 -0.76 26.40 2.03
C GLY A 139 -2.08 25.62 2.05
N ILE A 140 -3.10 26.09 1.31
CA ILE A 140 -4.38 25.39 1.12
C ILE A 140 -4.15 24.06 0.40
N SER A 141 -3.38 24.07 -0.70
CA SER A 141 -3.08 22.85 -1.48
C SER A 141 -2.41 21.78 -0.63
N ILE A 142 -1.35 22.15 0.11
CA ILE A 142 -0.64 21.27 1.05
C ILE A 142 -1.59 20.71 2.12
N ALA A 143 -2.46 21.54 2.69
CA ALA A 143 -3.42 21.12 3.72
C ALA A 143 -4.44 20.10 3.19
N ILE A 144 -5.02 20.34 2.01
CA ILE A 144 -6.02 19.47 1.40
C ILE A 144 -5.41 18.10 1.08
N VAL A 145 -4.28 18.05 0.36
CA VAL A 145 -3.67 16.76 -0.01
C VAL A 145 -3.12 16.01 1.22
N SER A 146 -2.58 16.72 2.21
CA SER A 146 -2.15 16.11 3.48
C SER A 146 -3.30 15.47 4.25
N LEU A 147 -4.47 16.12 4.27
CA LEU A 147 -5.68 15.59 4.89
C LEU A 147 -6.19 14.35 4.13
N ILE A 148 -6.29 14.42 2.80
CA ILE A 148 -6.70 13.31 1.95
C ILE A 148 -5.76 12.12 2.10
N ALA A 149 -4.44 12.34 2.09
CA ALA A 149 -3.43 11.32 2.30
C ALA A 149 -3.54 10.65 3.68
N THR A 150 -3.78 11.44 4.73
CA THR A 150 -4.01 10.92 6.10
C THR A 150 -5.26 10.04 6.16
N LEU A 151 -6.37 10.49 5.55
CA LEU A 151 -7.63 9.76 5.51
C LEU A 151 -7.52 8.49 4.65
N ALA A 152 -6.85 8.55 3.49
CA ALA A 152 -6.62 7.41 2.62
C ALA A 152 -5.73 6.35 3.30
N ALA A 153 -4.61 6.76 3.91
CA ALA A 153 -3.70 5.85 4.61
C ALA A 153 -4.31 5.23 5.88
N SER A 154 -5.30 5.89 6.49
CA SER A 154 -6.10 5.30 7.57
C SER A 154 -6.95 4.10 7.10
N ARG A 155 -7.17 3.93 5.78
CA ARG A 155 -7.89 2.80 5.19
C ARG A 155 -6.92 1.71 4.74
N ASN A 156 -6.65 0.76 5.64
CA ASN A 156 -5.84 -0.43 5.34
C ASN A 156 -6.65 -1.48 4.56
N GLU A 157 -7.09 -1.11 3.35
CA GLU A 157 -7.82 -1.97 2.41
C GLU A 157 -6.99 -2.17 1.15
N THR A 158 -7.16 -3.33 0.53
CA THR A 158 -6.46 -3.77 -0.68
C THR A 158 -6.91 -2.93 -1.86
N ILE A 159 -8.21 -2.64 -1.97
CA ILE A 159 -8.75 -1.75 -3.02
C ILE A 159 -8.15 -0.34 -2.94
N HIS A 160 -7.93 0.20 -1.74
CA HIS A 160 -7.29 1.51 -1.56
C HIS A 160 -5.81 1.51 -1.94
N ALA A 161 -5.08 0.40 -1.76
CA ALA A 161 -3.73 0.26 -2.31
C ALA A 161 -3.70 0.20 -3.84
N VAL A 162 -4.65 -0.50 -4.48
CA VAL A 162 -4.77 -0.48 -5.96
C VAL A 162 -5.09 0.93 -6.46
N GLY A 163 -6.00 1.64 -5.79
CA GLY A 163 -6.32 3.03 -6.08
C GLY A 163 -5.09 3.94 -6.03
N MET A 164 -4.23 3.82 -5.01
CA MET A 164 -2.98 4.59 -4.93
C MET A 164 -2.04 4.29 -6.10
N LEU A 165 -1.84 3.01 -6.46
CA LEU A 165 -0.98 2.62 -7.58
C LEU A 165 -1.50 3.17 -8.93
N MET A 166 -2.81 3.12 -9.13
CA MET A 166 -3.47 3.68 -10.31
C MET A 166 -3.35 5.21 -10.35
N SER A 167 -3.68 5.91 -9.26
CA SER A 167 -3.57 7.37 -9.17
C SER A 167 -2.15 7.86 -9.39
N LEU A 168 -1.14 7.21 -8.80
CA LEU A 168 0.28 7.54 -9.04
C LEU A 168 0.63 7.45 -10.54
N THR A 169 0.24 6.36 -11.19
CA THR A 169 0.52 6.12 -12.61
C THR A 169 -0.18 7.14 -13.52
N VAL A 170 -1.47 7.39 -13.28
CA VAL A 170 -2.27 8.34 -14.06
C VAL A 170 -1.76 9.77 -13.88
N LEU A 171 -1.47 10.20 -12.64
CA LEU A 171 -1.00 11.56 -12.37
C LEU A 171 0.41 11.82 -12.93
N GLY A 172 1.32 10.85 -12.81
CA GLY A 172 2.66 10.96 -13.38
C GLY A 172 2.67 10.96 -14.90
N SER A 173 1.86 10.10 -15.53
CA SER A 173 1.67 10.09 -16.98
C SER A 173 1.03 11.40 -17.47
N LEU A 174 0.01 11.91 -16.78
CA LEU A 174 -0.64 13.18 -17.14
C LEU A 174 0.28 14.39 -16.93
N THR A 175 1.14 14.36 -15.90
CA THR A 175 2.18 15.38 -15.72
C THR A 175 3.18 15.35 -16.89
N SER A 176 3.58 14.16 -17.35
CA SER A 176 4.43 14.02 -18.53
C SER A 176 3.75 14.54 -19.80
N ILE A 177 2.49 14.16 -20.04
CA ILE A 177 1.71 14.59 -21.21
C ILE A 177 1.50 16.11 -21.24
N LEU A 178 1.21 16.76 -20.09
CA LEU A 178 1.04 18.21 -20.02
C LEU A 178 2.35 19.01 -20.00
N THR A 179 3.52 18.35 -19.99
CA THR A 179 4.84 19.01 -20.00
C THR A 179 5.78 18.50 -21.10
N THR A 180 5.26 17.70 -22.03
CA THR A 180 6.04 17.19 -23.17
C THR A 180 6.27 18.28 -24.22
N PRO A 181 7.45 18.38 -24.84
CA PRO A 181 7.70 19.32 -25.94
C PRO A 181 7.12 18.83 -27.28
N ASP A 182 6.78 17.55 -27.39
CA ASP A 182 6.31 16.91 -28.62
C ASP A 182 4.77 16.77 -28.63
N PRO A 183 4.02 17.50 -29.47
CA PRO A 183 2.55 17.38 -29.55
C PRO A 183 2.09 16.05 -30.19
N ASN A 184 3.00 15.32 -30.85
CA ASN A 184 2.75 14.07 -31.57
C ASN A 184 3.19 12.82 -30.79
N TRP A 185 3.51 12.96 -29.49
CA TRP A 185 3.97 11.89 -28.59
C TRP A 185 3.12 10.60 -28.64
N TRP A 186 1.83 10.74 -28.98
CA TRP A 186 0.83 9.69 -29.01
C TRP A 186 0.79 8.87 -30.31
N GLN A 187 1.54 9.26 -31.35
CA GLN A 187 1.44 8.64 -32.68
C GLN A 187 2.01 7.23 -32.77
N LEU A 188 3.01 6.87 -31.96
CA LEU A 188 3.71 5.58 -32.02
C LEU A 188 3.41 4.71 -30.80
N HIS A 189 4.16 4.86 -29.71
CA HIS A 189 4.10 4.06 -28.48
C HIS A 189 4.07 4.97 -27.24
N PHE A 190 3.35 4.55 -26.20
CA PHE A 190 3.13 5.34 -24.97
C PHE A 190 4.45 5.62 -24.24
N SER A 191 5.44 4.74 -24.38
CA SER A 191 6.80 4.92 -23.86
C SER A 191 7.60 6.05 -24.51
N GLN A 192 7.11 6.65 -25.62
CA GLN A 192 7.74 7.82 -26.26
C GLN A 192 7.89 8.99 -25.28
N LEU A 193 6.93 9.17 -24.38
CA LEU A 193 6.96 10.14 -23.28
C LEU A 193 8.22 10.02 -22.41
N GLY A 194 8.80 8.80 -22.28
CA GLY A 194 10.02 8.53 -21.52
C GLY A 194 11.33 8.79 -22.26
N THR A 195 11.32 9.15 -23.54
CA THR A 195 12.55 9.34 -24.35
C THR A 195 13.24 10.67 -24.13
N PHE A 196 12.49 11.70 -23.71
CA PHE A 196 12.98 13.07 -23.63
C PHE A 196 13.85 13.31 -22.38
N HIS A 197 15.03 13.91 -22.57
CA HIS A 197 15.93 14.31 -21.47
C HIS A 197 15.49 15.61 -20.74
N VAL A 198 14.18 15.82 -20.61
CA VAL A 198 13.53 16.98 -19.98
C VAL A 198 12.53 16.52 -18.92
N PHE A 199 11.89 17.47 -18.22
CA PHE A 199 10.97 17.19 -17.11
C PHE A 199 9.93 16.10 -17.42
N SER A 200 9.28 16.13 -18.59
CA SER A 200 8.28 15.12 -18.98
C SER A 200 8.80 13.68 -18.94
N GLY A 201 9.99 13.43 -19.50
CA GLY A 201 10.60 12.09 -19.55
C GLY A 201 11.08 11.61 -18.18
N TYR A 202 11.65 12.50 -17.36
CA TYR A 202 11.98 12.17 -15.97
C TYR A 202 10.71 11.84 -15.16
N MET A 203 9.61 12.57 -15.35
CA MET A 203 8.34 12.30 -14.68
C MET A 203 7.70 10.99 -15.14
N PHE A 204 7.73 10.67 -16.43
CA PHE A 204 7.21 9.39 -16.96
C PHE A 204 8.00 8.20 -16.41
N ASN A 205 9.32 8.19 -16.64
CA ASN A 205 10.22 7.10 -16.24
C ASN A 205 10.24 6.92 -14.72
N GLY A 206 10.34 8.01 -13.97
CA GLY A 206 10.29 8.01 -12.50
C GLY A 206 8.97 7.45 -11.96
N THR A 207 7.85 7.71 -12.65
CA THR A 207 6.53 7.16 -12.29
C THR A 207 6.47 5.65 -12.54
N LEU A 208 6.98 5.16 -13.68
CA LEU A 208 7.04 3.72 -13.97
C LEU A 208 7.94 2.97 -12.96
N ILE A 209 9.10 3.55 -12.61
CA ILE A 209 10.00 3.03 -11.57
C ILE A 209 9.30 2.97 -10.20
N ALA A 210 8.63 4.07 -9.80
CA ALA A 210 7.97 4.16 -8.50
C ALA A 210 6.75 3.24 -8.39
N THR A 211 5.83 3.28 -9.36
CA THR A 211 4.68 2.37 -9.40
C THR A 211 5.15 0.92 -9.48
N GLY A 212 6.10 0.58 -10.36
CA GLY A 212 6.60 -0.79 -10.49
C GLY A 212 7.17 -1.33 -9.18
N THR A 213 7.98 -0.54 -8.49
CA THR A 213 8.51 -0.86 -7.15
C THR A 213 7.39 -1.03 -6.11
N LEU A 214 6.38 -0.17 -6.13
CA LEU A 214 5.22 -0.27 -5.23
C LEU A 214 4.30 -1.47 -5.58
N ILE A 215 4.22 -1.91 -6.84
CA ILE A 215 3.55 -3.16 -7.24
C ILE A 215 4.32 -4.38 -6.70
N VAL A 216 5.66 -4.37 -6.75
CA VAL A 216 6.50 -5.41 -6.12
C VAL A 216 6.23 -5.47 -4.61
N ALA A 217 6.13 -4.33 -3.93
CA ALA A 217 5.75 -4.28 -2.51
C ALA A 217 4.31 -4.80 -2.27
N PHE A 218 3.35 -4.39 -3.11
CA PHE A 218 1.96 -4.85 -3.05
C PHE A 218 1.80 -6.37 -3.27
N SER A 219 2.72 -7.01 -4.00
CA SER A 219 2.74 -8.48 -4.16
C SER A 219 2.79 -9.24 -2.82
N PHE A 220 3.45 -8.67 -1.80
CA PHE A 220 3.44 -9.24 -0.45
C PHE A 220 2.07 -9.13 0.21
N ARG A 221 1.30 -8.07 -0.04
CA ARG A 221 -0.11 -7.95 0.40
C ARG A 221 -0.98 -8.98 -0.32
N VAL A 222 -0.87 -9.09 -1.66
CA VAL A 222 -1.56 -10.12 -2.47
C VAL A 222 -1.33 -11.53 -1.88
N ARG A 223 -0.08 -11.87 -1.54
CA ARG A 223 0.27 -13.14 -0.88
C ARG A 223 -0.46 -13.34 0.46
N ARG A 224 -0.46 -12.33 1.34
CA ARG A 224 -1.11 -12.42 2.67
C ARG A 224 -2.62 -12.57 2.56
N VAL A 225 -3.27 -11.74 1.75
CA VAL A 225 -4.74 -11.74 1.62
C VAL A 225 -5.22 -13.07 0.98
N LEU A 226 -4.49 -13.64 0.03
CA LEU A 226 -4.80 -14.97 -0.52
C LEU A 226 -4.50 -16.13 0.44
N ILE A 227 -3.47 -16.04 1.30
CA ILE A 227 -3.25 -17.01 2.39
C ILE A 227 -4.43 -16.98 3.37
N ASN A 228 -4.89 -15.78 3.75
CA ASN A 228 -5.99 -15.61 4.69
C ASN A 228 -7.33 -16.06 4.09
N ALA A 229 -7.59 -15.79 2.81
CA ALA A 229 -8.75 -16.35 2.09
C ALA A 229 -8.73 -17.89 2.06
N ARG A 230 -7.55 -18.53 1.93
CA ARG A 230 -7.44 -20.00 1.99
C ARG A 230 -7.63 -20.54 3.41
N ARG A 231 -7.11 -19.87 4.43
CA ARG A 231 -7.36 -20.19 5.86
C ARG A 231 -8.86 -20.13 6.21
N GLN A 232 -9.60 -19.23 5.57
CA GLN A 232 -11.06 -19.07 5.70
C GLN A 232 -11.88 -20.01 4.79
N GLY A 233 -11.26 -20.99 4.12
CA GLY A 233 -11.95 -21.91 3.20
C GLY A 233 -12.44 -21.30 1.87
N ARG A 234 -12.33 -19.97 1.70
CA ARG A 234 -12.80 -19.21 0.51
C ARG A 234 -11.97 -19.47 -0.75
N LEU A 235 -10.75 -20.00 -0.61
CA LEU A 235 -9.84 -20.25 -1.74
C LEU A 235 -9.40 -21.72 -1.74
N ARG A 236 -9.75 -22.48 -2.77
CA ARG A 236 -9.42 -23.92 -2.84
C ARG A 236 -7.96 -24.21 -3.20
N SER A 237 -7.31 -23.34 -3.98
CA SER A 237 -5.96 -23.63 -4.50
C SER A 237 -4.86 -23.45 -3.45
N VAL A 238 -4.08 -24.52 -3.25
CA VAL A 238 -2.87 -24.51 -2.42
C VAL A 238 -1.80 -23.56 -2.97
N ARG A 239 -1.65 -23.50 -4.30
CA ARG A 239 -0.55 -22.83 -5.01
C ARG A 239 -0.81 -21.35 -5.30
N ALA A 240 -2.08 -20.93 -5.40
CA ALA A 240 -2.47 -19.58 -5.82
C ALA A 240 -1.78 -18.43 -5.05
N PRO A 241 -1.67 -18.44 -3.71
CA PRO A 241 -1.05 -17.33 -2.98
C PRO A 241 0.45 -17.12 -3.28
N ARG A 242 1.16 -18.16 -3.77
CA ARG A 242 2.55 -18.05 -4.23
C ARG A 242 2.61 -17.55 -5.67
N ILE A 243 1.83 -18.15 -6.56
CA ILE A 243 1.87 -17.86 -8.01
C ILE A 243 1.39 -16.43 -8.30
N PHE A 244 0.27 -16.00 -7.71
CA PHE A 244 -0.25 -14.64 -7.93
C PHE A 244 0.69 -13.57 -7.38
N ALA A 245 1.35 -13.83 -6.26
CA ALA A 245 2.36 -12.92 -5.71
C ALA A 245 3.60 -12.83 -6.62
N ILE A 246 4.10 -13.95 -7.16
CA ILE A 246 5.21 -13.94 -8.12
C ILE A 246 4.82 -13.16 -9.38
N LEU A 247 3.68 -13.45 -9.99
CA LEU A 247 3.25 -12.79 -11.22
C LEU A 247 2.99 -11.28 -11.03
N VAL A 248 2.39 -10.86 -9.91
CA VAL A 248 2.25 -9.43 -9.58
C VAL A 248 3.61 -8.77 -9.36
N ALA A 249 4.55 -9.45 -8.70
CA ALA A 249 5.92 -8.95 -8.58
C ALA A 249 6.63 -8.86 -9.95
N CYS A 250 6.41 -9.81 -10.85
CA CYS A 250 6.94 -9.77 -12.21
C CYS A 250 6.34 -8.61 -13.03
N VAL A 251 5.04 -8.33 -12.92
CA VAL A 251 4.43 -7.11 -13.51
C VAL A 251 5.14 -5.86 -12.99
N GLY A 252 5.28 -5.71 -11.67
CA GLY A 252 5.91 -4.53 -11.07
C GLY A 252 7.40 -4.37 -11.43
N ALA A 253 8.16 -5.46 -11.40
CA ALA A 253 9.59 -5.44 -11.75
C ALA A 253 9.81 -5.09 -13.23
N ASN A 254 9.02 -5.64 -14.15
CA ASN A 254 9.07 -5.27 -15.55
C ASN A 254 8.63 -3.81 -15.78
N MET A 255 7.58 -3.33 -15.10
CA MET A 255 7.16 -1.92 -15.17
C MET A 255 8.26 -0.97 -14.71
N ALA A 256 8.98 -1.30 -13.64
CA ALA A 256 10.13 -0.51 -13.21
C ALA A 256 11.28 -0.57 -14.23
N MET A 257 11.55 -1.74 -14.83
CA MET A 257 12.60 -1.90 -15.85
C MET A 257 12.30 -1.11 -17.14
N VAL A 258 11.03 -1.03 -17.56
CA VAL A 258 10.59 -0.16 -18.68
C VAL A 258 10.89 1.32 -18.39
N GLY A 259 10.77 1.77 -17.14
CA GLY A 259 11.15 3.14 -16.73
C GLY A 259 12.66 3.35 -16.54
N PHE A 260 13.41 2.32 -16.12
CA PHE A 260 14.87 2.40 -16.02
C PHE A 260 15.59 2.36 -17.37
N ILE A 261 14.93 1.84 -18.41
CA ILE A 261 15.52 1.64 -19.74
C ILE A 261 14.63 2.35 -20.79
N PRO A 262 14.85 3.66 -21.04
CA PRO A 262 14.15 4.37 -22.10
C PRO A 262 14.34 3.70 -23.48
N VAL A 263 13.27 3.64 -24.27
CA VAL A 263 13.23 2.90 -25.54
C VAL A 263 14.27 3.38 -26.55
N ASN A 264 14.58 4.68 -26.55
CA ASN A 264 15.61 5.30 -27.38
C ASN A 264 17.06 4.96 -26.96
N GLN A 265 17.28 4.37 -25.78
CA GLN A 265 18.62 4.00 -25.30
C GLN A 265 18.95 2.53 -25.58
N GLN A 266 18.02 1.61 -25.28
CA GLN A 266 18.20 0.16 -25.46
C GLN A 266 16.84 -0.52 -25.77
N GLN A 267 16.29 -0.24 -26.96
CA GLN A 267 14.99 -0.76 -27.40
C GLN A 267 14.82 -2.27 -27.13
N PHE A 268 15.81 -3.11 -27.46
CA PHE A 268 15.69 -4.57 -27.23
C PHE A 268 15.38 -4.92 -25.76
N LEU A 269 16.03 -4.27 -24.80
CA LEU A 269 15.78 -4.51 -23.38
C LEU A 269 14.44 -3.91 -22.90
N HIS A 270 14.07 -2.74 -23.44
CA HIS A 270 12.76 -2.13 -23.22
C HIS A 270 11.62 -3.05 -23.69
N ASP A 271 11.70 -3.56 -24.92
CA ASP A 271 10.72 -4.44 -25.54
C ASP A 271 10.63 -5.78 -24.80
N ARG A 272 11.75 -6.34 -24.33
CA ARG A 272 11.75 -7.54 -23.47
C ARG A 272 11.05 -7.27 -22.13
N ALA A 273 11.27 -6.11 -21.50
CA ALA A 273 10.61 -5.74 -20.25
C ALA A 273 9.10 -5.51 -20.44
N ALA A 274 8.69 -4.75 -21.46
CA ALA A 274 7.29 -4.54 -21.80
C ALA A 274 6.57 -5.88 -22.10
N THR A 275 7.20 -6.74 -22.90
CA THR A 275 6.71 -8.12 -23.16
C THR A 275 6.60 -8.93 -21.87
N GLY A 276 7.60 -8.87 -20.99
CA GLY A 276 7.60 -9.56 -19.69
C GLY A 276 6.45 -9.11 -18.78
N MET A 277 6.10 -7.82 -18.81
CA MET A 277 4.93 -7.27 -18.10
C MET A 277 3.63 -7.85 -18.65
N THR A 278 3.45 -7.78 -19.97
CA THR A 278 2.25 -8.29 -20.68
C THR A 278 2.06 -9.79 -20.47
N LEU A 279 3.13 -10.60 -20.59
CA LEU A 279 3.07 -12.03 -20.31
C LEU A 279 2.75 -12.34 -18.85
N SER A 280 3.29 -11.57 -17.90
CA SER A 280 2.99 -11.73 -16.47
C SER A 280 1.51 -11.43 -16.16
N PHE A 281 0.92 -10.43 -16.81
CA PHE A 281 -0.50 -10.11 -16.67
C PHE A 281 -1.41 -11.11 -17.41
N ALA A 282 -1.06 -11.52 -18.63
CA ALA A 282 -1.77 -12.58 -19.35
C ALA A 282 -1.81 -13.89 -18.54
N ALA A 283 -0.71 -14.26 -17.87
CA ALA A 283 -0.66 -15.40 -16.97
C ALA A 283 -1.60 -15.23 -15.74
N LEU A 284 -1.73 -14.02 -15.17
CA LEU A 284 -2.71 -13.75 -14.11
C LEU A 284 -4.15 -13.98 -14.60
N LEU A 285 -4.48 -13.51 -15.80
CA LEU A 285 -5.79 -13.72 -16.41
C LEU A 285 -6.06 -15.22 -16.66
N ILE A 286 -5.20 -15.90 -17.42
CA ILE A 286 -5.36 -17.31 -17.81
C ILE A 286 -5.47 -18.23 -16.58
N LEU A 287 -4.67 -17.99 -15.54
CA LEU A 287 -4.65 -18.84 -14.36
C LEU A 287 -5.81 -18.57 -13.39
N THR A 288 -6.46 -17.39 -13.43
CA THR A 288 -7.54 -17.02 -12.50
C THR A 288 -8.70 -18.02 -12.40
N PRO A 289 -9.34 -18.48 -13.49
CA PRO A 289 -10.45 -19.45 -13.41
C PRO A 289 -10.04 -20.84 -12.88
N TRP A 290 -8.73 -21.12 -12.73
CA TRP A 290 -8.20 -22.37 -12.16
C TRP A 290 -7.72 -22.20 -10.73
N LEU A 291 -6.92 -21.15 -10.48
CA LEU A 291 -6.23 -20.93 -9.22
C LEU A 291 -7.09 -20.17 -8.20
N LEU A 292 -8.00 -19.29 -8.63
CA LEU A 292 -8.85 -18.51 -7.72
C LEU A 292 -10.25 -19.13 -7.49
N ARG A 293 -10.41 -20.43 -7.80
CA ARG A 293 -11.63 -21.21 -7.54
C ARG A 293 -12.02 -21.14 -6.05
N GLY A 294 -13.22 -20.64 -5.80
CA GLY A 294 -13.80 -20.38 -4.48
C GLY A 294 -14.06 -18.89 -4.20
N LEU A 295 -13.32 -17.97 -4.85
CA LEU A 295 -13.61 -16.54 -4.77
C LEU A 295 -14.88 -16.16 -5.57
N PRO A 296 -15.52 -15.00 -5.28
CA PRO A 296 -16.77 -14.62 -5.93
C PRO A 296 -16.70 -14.61 -7.47
N PRO A 297 -17.73 -15.10 -8.19
CA PRO A 297 -17.71 -15.28 -9.65
C PRO A 297 -17.56 -13.98 -10.45
N ARG A 298 -17.67 -12.81 -9.79
CA ARG A 298 -17.30 -11.50 -10.35
C ARG A 298 -15.87 -11.51 -10.90
N ILE A 299 -14.91 -12.16 -10.24
CA ILE A 299 -13.51 -12.16 -10.69
C ILE A 299 -13.33 -12.95 -12.00
N ALA A 300 -14.01 -14.08 -12.15
CA ALA A 300 -13.97 -14.88 -13.38
C ALA A 300 -14.65 -14.13 -14.55
N ARG A 301 -15.81 -13.51 -14.31
CA ARG A 301 -16.49 -12.67 -15.32
C ARG A 301 -15.64 -11.47 -15.76
N ALA A 302 -15.04 -10.74 -14.81
CA ALA A 302 -14.15 -9.63 -15.14
C ALA A 302 -12.90 -10.08 -15.90
N THR A 303 -12.32 -11.23 -15.53
CA THR A 303 -11.19 -11.84 -16.24
C THR A 303 -11.55 -12.15 -17.69
N GLY A 304 -12.71 -12.78 -17.94
CA GLY A 304 -13.19 -13.08 -19.28
C GLY A 304 -13.46 -11.82 -20.11
N ALA A 305 -14.17 -10.84 -19.54
CA ALA A 305 -14.45 -9.57 -20.21
C ALA A 305 -13.16 -8.81 -20.59
N ILE A 306 -12.20 -8.72 -19.66
CA ILE A 306 -10.92 -8.06 -19.89
C ILE A 306 -10.08 -8.80 -20.93
N ALA A 307 -10.07 -10.14 -20.92
CA ALA A 307 -9.40 -10.93 -21.94
C ALA A 307 -10.03 -10.71 -23.34
N VAL A 308 -11.36 -10.64 -23.44
CA VAL A 308 -12.05 -10.33 -24.71
C VAL A 308 -11.69 -8.93 -25.22
N VAL A 309 -11.71 -7.90 -24.36
CA VAL A 309 -11.33 -6.53 -24.78
C VAL A 309 -9.85 -6.46 -25.19
N LEU A 310 -8.95 -7.18 -24.51
CA LEU A 310 -7.53 -7.26 -24.91
C LEU A 310 -7.35 -7.96 -26.26
N VAL A 311 -8.09 -9.04 -26.54
CA VAL A 311 -8.06 -9.73 -27.84
C VAL A 311 -8.60 -8.82 -28.94
N ILE A 312 -9.72 -8.14 -28.71
CA ILE A 312 -10.27 -7.15 -29.67
C ILE A 312 -9.25 -6.03 -29.92
N GLY A 313 -8.68 -5.44 -28.86
CA GLY A 313 -7.68 -4.39 -28.98
C GLY A 313 -6.43 -4.83 -29.75
N ALA A 314 -5.94 -6.04 -29.50
CA ALA A 314 -4.80 -6.60 -30.20
C ALA A 314 -5.12 -6.86 -31.69
N THR A 315 -6.31 -7.36 -32.02
CA THR A 315 -6.76 -7.53 -33.41
C THR A 315 -6.89 -6.19 -34.13
N VAL A 316 -7.49 -5.18 -33.50
CA VAL A 316 -7.65 -3.82 -34.06
C VAL A 316 -6.28 -3.12 -34.25
N PHE A 317 -5.31 -3.39 -33.37
CA PHE A 317 -3.92 -2.97 -33.52
C PHE A 317 -3.21 -3.69 -34.68
N ILE A 318 -3.36 -5.01 -34.82
CA ILE A 318 -2.77 -5.79 -35.92
C ILE A 318 -3.29 -5.34 -37.30
N PHE A 319 -4.57 -4.91 -37.38
CA PHE A 319 -5.13 -4.30 -38.60
C PHE A 319 -4.76 -2.82 -38.81
N GLY A 320 -3.92 -2.23 -37.95
CA GLY A 320 -3.45 -0.85 -38.08
C GLY A 320 -4.50 0.23 -37.81
N ILE A 321 -5.66 -0.13 -37.25
CA ILE A 321 -6.78 0.78 -36.96
C ILE A 321 -6.48 1.63 -35.71
N ILE A 322 -5.71 1.09 -34.77
CA ILE A 322 -5.12 1.83 -33.65
C ILE A 322 -3.61 1.64 -33.64
N ASN A 323 -2.87 2.62 -33.13
CA ASN A 323 -1.44 2.51 -32.90
C ASN A 323 -1.12 1.82 -31.56
N LEU A 324 0.18 1.58 -31.31
CA LEU A 324 0.63 0.88 -30.11
C LEU A 324 0.32 1.69 -28.84
N ALA A 325 0.52 3.02 -28.86
CA ALA A 325 0.21 3.89 -27.73
C ALA A 325 -1.25 3.77 -27.24
N ALA A 326 -2.21 3.75 -28.15
CA ALA A 326 -3.62 3.57 -27.82
C ALA A 326 -3.91 2.18 -27.23
N PHE A 327 -3.31 1.13 -27.79
CA PHE A 327 -3.41 -0.23 -27.25
C PHE A 327 -2.79 -0.34 -25.84
N GLU A 328 -1.62 0.27 -25.62
CA GLU A 328 -0.93 0.29 -24.33
C GLU A 328 -1.76 1.00 -23.25
N ILE A 329 -2.32 2.18 -23.54
CA ILE A 329 -3.19 2.92 -22.61
C ILE A 329 -4.40 2.05 -22.20
N VAL A 330 -5.05 1.38 -23.15
CA VAL A 330 -6.15 0.45 -22.88
C VAL A 330 -5.66 -0.74 -22.03
N ALA A 331 -4.52 -1.35 -22.38
CA ALA A 331 -3.98 -2.50 -21.65
C ALA A 331 -3.61 -2.16 -20.20
N PHE A 332 -2.96 -1.01 -19.94
CA PHE A 332 -2.67 -0.52 -18.58
C PHE A 332 -3.96 -0.21 -17.80
N GLY A 333 -4.95 0.45 -18.41
CA GLY A 333 -6.24 0.74 -17.79
C GLY A 333 -7.00 -0.53 -17.38
N LEU A 334 -7.01 -1.54 -18.26
CA LEU A 334 -7.57 -2.86 -17.99
C LEU A 334 -6.79 -3.63 -16.91
N MET A 335 -5.46 -3.48 -16.86
CA MET A 335 -4.61 -4.08 -15.82
C MET A 335 -4.98 -3.57 -14.43
N PHE A 336 -5.01 -2.26 -14.21
CA PHE A 336 -5.44 -1.69 -12.93
C PHE A 336 -6.89 -2.05 -12.59
N SER A 337 -7.79 -2.04 -13.59
CA SER A 337 -9.18 -2.45 -13.43
C SER A 337 -9.31 -3.90 -12.95
N TRP A 338 -8.54 -4.84 -13.52
CA TRP A 338 -8.52 -6.23 -13.09
C TRP A 338 -8.02 -6.37 -11.64
N ILE A 339 -6.92 -5.70 -11.28
CA ILE A 339 -6.37 -5.75 -9.92
C ILE A 339 -7.37 -5.14 -8.90
N GLY A 340 -8.14 -4.12 -9.30
CA GLY A 340 -9.21 -3.53 -8.50
C GLY A 340 -10.39 -4.49 -8.27
N VAL A 341 -10.84 -5.19 -9.32
CA VAL A 341 -11.85 -6.25 -9.17
C VAL A 341 -11.32 -7.39 -8.29
N PHE A 342 -10.07 -7.83 -8.50
CA PHE A 342 -9.41 -8.81 -7.62
C PHE A 342 -9.47 -8.37 -6.16
N ALA A 343 -9.02 -7.15 -5.85
CA ALA A 343 -8.97 -6.63 -4.48
C ALA A 343 -10.35 -6.66 -3.81
N THR A 344 -11.37 -6.06 -4.43
CA THR A 344 -12.74 -6.10 -3.88
C THR A 344 -13.25 -7.53 -3.70
N CYS A 345 -12.94 -8.45 -4.62
CA CYS A 345 -13.38 -9.84 -4.51
C CYS A 345 -12.79 -10.57 -3.31
N VAL A 346 -11.49 -10.40 -2.99
CA VAL A 346 -10.91 -11.08 -1.82
C VAL A 346 -11.40 -10.47 -0.49
N GLU A 347 -11.68 -9.16 -0.48
CA GLU A 347 -12.08 -8.40 0.72
C GLU A 347 -13.55 -8.56 1.15
N THR A 348 -14.39 -9.19 0.31
CA THR A 348 -15.80 -9.51 0.62
C THR A 348 -15.99 -10.41 1.85
N ARG A 349 -15.96 -9.83 3.06
CA ARG A 349 -16.30 -10.54 4.30
C ARG A 349 -17.69 -11.17 4.15
N HIS A 350 -17.80 -12.48 4.29
CA HIS A 350 -19.10 -13.12 4.43
C HIS A 350 -19.59 -12.90 5.86
N ALA A 351 -20.83 -12.44 6.02
CA ALA A 351 -21.50 -12.52 7.30
C ALA A 351 -21.57 -14.00 7.74
N PRO A 352 -21.40 -14.33 9.02
CA PRO A 352 -21.45 -15.71 9.50
C PRO A 352 -22.83 -16.31 9.24
N ARG A 353 -22.89 -17.34 8.38
CA ARG A 353 -24.13 -18.00 7.93
C ARG A 353 -24.95 -18.61 9.08
N ALA A 354 -24.36 -18.77 10.26
CA ALA A 354 -25.03 -19.17 11.50
C ALA A 354 -26.25 -18.29 11.86
N ALA A 355 -26.20 -16.98 11.57
CA ALA A 355 -27.31 -16.07 11.88
C ALA A 355 -28.60 -16.39 11.07
N ALA A 356 -28.45 -16.87 9.83
CA ALA A 356 -29.60 -17.31 9.03
C ALA A 356 -30.17 -18.63 9.58
N THR A 357 -29.31 -19.61 9.87
CA THR A 357 -29.74 -20.92 10.39
C THR A 357 -30.40 -20.82 11.76
N GLN A 358 -30.00 -19.88 12.63
CA GLN A 358 -30.66 -19.64 13.92
C GLN A 358 -31.99 -18.89 13.81
N ALA A 359 -32.20 -18.10 12.76
CA ALA A 359 -33.49 -17.45 12.49
C ALA A 359 -34.53 -18.44 11.91
N GLU A 360 -34.05 -19.43 11.14
CA GLU A 360 -34.87 -20.47 10.50
C GLU A 360 -35.19 -21.64 11.44
N SER A 361 -34.50 -21.76 12.59
CA SER A 361 -34.72 -22.81 13.60
C SER A 361 -35.53 -22.37 14.83
N ALA A 362 -36.25 -21.25 14.74
CA ALA A 362 -37.15 -20.79 15.81
C ALA A 362 -38.52 -21.48 15.67
N PRO A 363 -39.01 -22.23 16.68
CA PRO A 363 -40.21 -23.05 16.53
C PRO A 363 -41.48 -22.22 16.38
N GLU A 364 -42.34 -22.62 15.43
CA GLU A 364 -43.60 -21.96 15.10
C GLU A 364 -44.70 -22.30 16.11
N SER A 365 -44.67 -21.64 17.28
CA SER A 365 -45.65 -21.85 18.36
C SER A 365 -46.30 -20.57 18.90
N ALA A 366 -46.31 -19.49 18.10
CA ALA A 366 -46.65 -18.14 18.57
C ALA A 366 -47.58 -17.34 17.62
N ARG A 367 -48.38 -18.01 16.77
CA ARG A 367 -49.30 -17.35 15.81
C ARG A 367 -50.68 -18.02 15.68
N THR A 368 -51.35 -18.24 16.81
CA THR A 368 -52.81 -18.46 16.81
C THR A 368 -53.46 -17.52 17.82
N SER A 369 -54.21 -16.53 17.33
CA SER A 369 -54.87 -15.52 18.17
C SER A 369 -56.38 -15.53 17.96
N ALA A 370 -57.12 -15.94 18.99
CA ALA A 370 -58.58 -15.79 19.08
C ALA A 370 -58.94 -15.40 20.54
N PRO A 371 -60.02 -14.62 20.77
CA PRO A 371 -60.22 -13.90 22.03
C PRO A 371 -61.00 -14.71 23.08
N ALA A 372 -60.80 -14.36 24.36
CA ALA A 372 -61.60 -14.84 25.49
C ALA A 372 -62.24 -13.65 26.26
N PRO A 373 -63.52 -13.72 26.65
CA PRO A 373 -64.18 -12.69 27.44
C PRO A 373 -63.88 -12.81 28.94
N ARG A 374 -64.17 -11.74 29.71
CA ARG A 374 -64.08 -11.73 31.18
C ARG A 374 -65.22 -12.57 31.81
N ARG A 375 -64.93 -13.34 32.87
CA ARG A 375 -65.45 -13.08 34.23
C ARG A 375 -64.96 -14.05 35.33
N ASP A 376 -64.63 -13.44 36.47
CA ASP A 376 -65.05 -13.72 37.85
C ASP A 376 -64.86 -15.09 38.56
N VAL A 377 -64.28 -14.95 39.79
CA VAL A 377 -64.53 -15.71 41.03
C VAL A 377 -63.81 -17.06 41.27
N ALA A 378 -63.55 -17.32 42.56
CA ALA A 378 -62.61 -18.30 43.11
C ALA A 378 -63.29 -19.55 43.69
N SER A 379 -62.51 -20.64 43.87
CA SER A 379 -62.46 -21.50 45.09
C SER A 379 -61.64 -22.78 44.83
N GLY A 380 -61.39 -23.61 45.86
CA GLY A 380 -61.04 -25.04 45.66
C GLY A 380 -59.59 -25.49 45.90
N ARG A 381 -59.21 -25.65 47.17
CA ARG A 381 -58.36 -26.78 47.65
C ARG A 381 -59.31 -27.93 48.09
N PRO A 382 -58.87 -29.15 48.48
CA PRO A 382 -57.49 -29.71 48.60
C PRO A 382 -57.31 -31.15 48.05
N ARG A 383 -56.09 -31.72 48.08
CA ARG A 383 -55.70 -32.88 48.95
C ARG A 383 -54.30 -33.47 48.64
N ARG A 384 -53.69 -33.99 49.71
CA ARG A 384 -52.56 -34.95 49.81
C ARG A 384 -53.15 -36.24 50.43
N PRO A 385 -52.51 -37.45 50.40
CA PRO A 385 -51.43 -37.77 51.36
C PRO A 385 -50.45 -38.92 50.94
N VAL A 386 -49.69 -39.43 51.94
CA VAL A 386 -48.93 -40.71 52.02
C VAL A 386 -47.53 -40.75 51.31
N VAL A 387 -46.34 -41.06 51.89
CA VAL A 387 -45.81 -41.92 53.02
C VAL A 387 -45.36 -43.32 52.49
N VAL A 388 -44.17 -43.93 52.74
CA VAL A 388 -42.96 -43.66 53.58
C VAL A 388 -41.73 -44.46 53.01
N SER A 389 -40.45 -44.00 53.08
CA SER A 389 -39.30 -44.45 53.92
C SER A 389 -39.10 -45.97 54.16
N ARG A 390 -37.94 -46.64 54.42
CA ARG A 390 -36.53 -46.46 54.93
C ARG A 390 -35.71 -47.70 54.43
N ARG A 391 -34.40 -48.01 54.60
CA ARG A 391 -33.08 -47.55 55.17
C ARG A 391 -32.02 -48.31 54.29
N ALA A 392 -30.75 -47.97 54.02
CA ALA A 392 -29.64 -47.22 54.64
C ALA A 392 -28.60 -48.03 55.47
N ARG A 393 -27.35 -48.12 54.98
CA ARG A 393 -26.04 -48.10 55.71
C ARG A 393 -25.02 -47.43 54.76
N ARG A 394 -24.19 -46.43 55.11
CA ARG A 394 -23.29 -46.10 56.25
C ARG A 394 -21.92 -46.80 56.22
N GLY A 395 -20.90 -45.99 55.95
CA GLY A 395 -19.46 -46.14 56.16
C GLY A 395 -18.81 -44.77 55.89
N ALA A 396 -17.91 -44.27 56.74
CA ALA A 396 -17.53 -42.84 56.80
C ALA A 396 -16.03 -42.66 57.21
N PRO A 397 -15.46 -41.43 57.20
CA PRO A 397 -14.01 -41.21 56.97
C PRO A 397 -13.20 -40.63 58.15
N ASP A 398 -11.88 -40.54 57.95
CA ASP A 398 -10.88 -39.65 58.58
C ASP A 398 -9.67 -39.54 57.60
N GLY A 399 -8.78 -38.52 57.55
CA GLY A 399 -8.71 -37.19 58.19
C GLY A 399 -7.45 -36.38 57.76
N SER A 400 -7.45 -35.05 57.94
CA SER A 400 -6.36 -34.02 58.13
C SER A 400 -4.85 -34.27 57.79
N ALA A 401 -3.96 -33.29 57.46
CA ALA A 401 -4.04 -31.82 57.21
C ALA A 401 -2.72 -31.21 56.61
N ALA A 402 -2.58 -29.86 56.65
CA ALA A 402 -1.50 -28.89 56.27
C ALA A 402 0.00 -29.34 56.30
N ARG A 403 0.99 -28.81 55.55
CA ARG A 403 1.35 -27.49 54.90
C ARG A 403 2.29 -26.58 55.74
N ALA A 404 3.33 -26.00 55.08
CA ALA A 404 4.23 -24.85 55.44
C ALA A 404 5.61 -25.15 56.09
N LEU A 405 6.72 -24.38 55.97
CA LEU A 405 7.22 -23.27 55.08
C LEU A 405 8.79 -23.10 55.25
N PRO A 406 9.53 -22.21 54.52
CA PRO A 406 11.03 -22.06 54.49
C PRO A 406 11.53 -20.84 55.35
N PRO A 407 12.75 -20.18 55.27
CA PRO A 407 13.67 -19.89 54.12
C PRO A 407 15.23 -19.81 54.34
N ASP A 408 15.94 -19.46 53.24
CA ASP A 408 17.17 -18.65 53.07
C ASP A 408 18.59 -19.04 53.55
N THR A 409 19.56 -18.94 52.63
CA THR A 409 20.77 -18.09 52.80
C THR A 409 21.52 -17.84 51.46
N ARG A 410 22.29 -16.74 51.38
CA ARG A 410 23.09 -16.35 50.19
C ARG A 410 24.54 -16.83 50.28
N ARG A 411 25.15 -17.17 49.14
CA ARG A 411 26.47 -16.64 48.71
C ARG A 411 26.75 -16.92 47.23
N ALA A 412 27.65 -16.12 46.66
CA ALA A 412 28.17 -16.28 45.31
C ALA A 412 29.70 -16.33 45.37
N THR A 413 30.35 -17.03 44.42
CA THR A 413 31.62 -16.62 43.76
C THR A 413 32.01 -17.61 42.65
N MET A 414 32.69 -17.08 41.62
CA MET A 414 33.72 -17.70 40.75
C MET A 414 33.42 -19.05 40.04
N SER A 415 33.64 -19.22 38.73
CA SER A 415 34.82 -18.95 37.88
C SER A 415 35.97 -19.97 38.02
N SER A 416 35.87 -21.08 37.28
CA SER A 416 36.99 -21.85 36.71
C SER A 416 36.44 -22.75 35.57
N LEU A 417 36.86 -22.54 34.32
CA LEU A 417 38.03 -23.12 33.63
C LEU A 417 37.87 -24.60 33.18
N ARG A 418 37.83 -24.76 31.85
CA ARG A 418 38.32 -25.96 31.11
C ARG A 418 39.78 -26.25 31.52
N PRO A 419 40.26 -27.51 31.49
CA PRO A 419 40.50 -28.26 30.25
C PRO A 419 40.01 -29.74 30.39
N SER A 420 40.45 -30.82 29.72
CA SER A 420 41.46 -31.04 28.66
C SER A 420 41.16 -32.33 27.87
N ARG A 421 41.43 -32.36 26.56
CA ARG A 421 42.09 -33.49 25.87
C ARG A 421 43.00 -32.94 24.77
N VAL A 422 44.22 -33.47 24.67
CA VAL A 422 45.30 -33.00 23.81
C VAL A 422 46.06 -34.20 23.24
N SER A 423 46.23 -34.21 21.91
CA SER A 423 47.33 -34.81 21.11
C SER A 423 47.28 -34.05 19.76
N SER A 424 48.29 -33.34 19.21
CA SER A 424 49.72 -33.64 18.96
C SER A 424 49.90 -34.92 18.13
N VAL A 425 50.65 -35.00 17.02
CA VAL A 425 51.99 -34.53 16.56
C VAL A 425 51.95 -34.45 15.00
N ARG A 426 52.69 -33.66 14.20
CA ARG A 426 53.63 -32.50 14.32
C ARG A 426 53.95 -31.98 12.88
N ARG A 427 54.48 -30.75 12.70
CA ARG A 427 54.97 -30.16 11.41
C ARG A 427 56.51 -30.35 11.22
N PRO A 428 57.09 -30.15 10.02
CA PRO A 428 57.72 -28.85 9.64
C PRO A 428 56.98 -28.14 8.48
N ALA A 429 57.03 -26.82 8.20
CA ALA A 429 58.02 -25.74 8.38
C ALA A 429 59.17 -25.76 7.34
N ARG A 430 59.67 -24.64 6.77
CA ARG A 430 59.41 -23.18 6.96
C ARG A 430 59.97 -22.40 5.73
N GLY A 431 59.49 -21.18 5.46
CA GLY A 431 60.06 -20.25 4.45
C GLY A 431 59.47 -18.84 4.61
N GLY A 432 60.28 -17.76 4.47
CA GLY A 432 59.95 -16.41 4.95
C GLY A 432 59.92 -15.28 3.88
N PRO A 433 59.61 -14.01 4.29
CA PRO A 433 59.29 -12.91 3.37
C PRO A 433 60.22 -11.67 3.42
N SER A 434 60.26 -10.86 2.35
CA SER A 434 60.58 -9.39 2.30
C SER A 434 60.28 -8.87 0.87
N ARG A 435 59.53 -7.77 0.63
CA ARG A 435 59.74 -6.31 0.84
C ARG A 435 60.56 -5.60 -0.25
N GLY A 436 59.99 -4.54 -0.87
CA GLY A 436 60.71 -3.56 -1.70
C GLY A 436 59.80 -2.67 -2.57
N GLY A 437 59.96 -1.34 -2.48
CA GLY A 437 59.54 -0.34 -3.48
C GLY A 437 60.79 0.37 -4.06
N PRO A 438 60.73 1.58 -4.66
CA PRO A 438 59.61 2.54 -4.74
C PRO A 438 59.38 3.10 -6.19
N THR A 439 58.69 4.24 -6.30
CA THR A 439 58.51 5.05 -7.53
C THR A 439 59.69 6.00 -7.82
N PRO A 440 59.85 6.45 -9.09
CA PRO A 440 60.11 7.88 -9.37
C PRO A 440 59.25 8.45 -10.53
N THR A 441 59.61 9.63 -11.06
CA THR A 441 58.69 10.60 -11.68
C THR A 441 58.98 11.01 -13.14
N MET A 442 57.92 11.46 -13.83
CA MET A 442 57.86 12.59 -14.78
C MET A 442 58.76 12.64 -16.05
N ARG A 443 58.12 12.70 -17.23
CA ARG A 443 58.46 13.69 -18.29
C ARG A 443 57.32 13.96 -19.29
N VAL A 444 57.43 15.08 -19.99
CA VAL A 444 56.43 15.67 -20.91
C VAL A 444 56.96 15.69 -22.34
N ARG A 445 56.10 15.45 -23.36
CA ARG A 445 56.20 16.11 -24.68
C ARG A 445 54.92 15.99 -25.54
N PRO A 446 54.44 17.08 -26.18
CA PRO A 446 53.33 17.05 -27.14
C PRO A 446 53.77 17.26 -28.61
N VAL A 447 53.24 16.45 -29.54
CA VAL A 447 53.39 16.53 -31.02
C VAL A 447 52.17 15.79 -31.62
N ALA A 448 51.47 16.24 -32.68
CA ALA A 448 51.30 17.55 -33.30
C ALA A 448 50.00 17.56 -34.13
N ARG A 449 49.64 18.71 -34.72
CA ARG A 449 48.52 18.84 -35.68
C ARG A 449 48.78 18.06 -36.98
N ARG A 450 47.73 17.54 -37.60
CA ARG A 450 47.52 17.68 -39.06
C ARG A 450 46.03 17.88 -39.36
N ALA A 451 45.78 18.80 -40.28
CA ALA A 451 44.52 18.98 -41.00
C ALA A 451 44.84 18.83 -42.50
N VAL A 452 43.84 19.00 -43.37
CA VAL A 452 43.90 18.75 -44.83
C VAL A 452 43.91 17.23 -45.14
N LEU A 453 43.06 16.70 -46.02
CA LEU A 453 41.99 17.33 -46.83
C LEU A 453 40.62 17.33 -46.12
#